data_AF-A0A2G1BUI0-F1
#
_entry.id   AF-A0A2G1BUI0-F1
#
_cell.length_a   1.000
_cell.length_b   1.000
_cell.length_c   1.000
_cell.angle_alpha   90.00
_cell.angle_beta   90.00
_cell.angle_gamma   90.00
#
_symmetry.space_group_name_H-M   'P 1'
#
loop_
_entity.id
_entity.type
_entity.pdbx_description
1 polymer ?
#
loop_
_entity_poly.entity_id
_entity_poly.type
_entity_poly.pdbx_seq_one_letter_code
_entity_poly.pdbx_strand_id
1 'polypeptide(L)'
;LTATNLTTTTQYRAVVQSGACAEATSTTATITVDPTSVGGSIAGSTNVCTGTNSTTLTLSGETGNIIRWESSTDNFTTDTDTIP
;
A
#
# COMPACT_ATOMS: atom_id res chain seq x y z
N LEU A 1 -2.19 -7.35 -26.66
CA LEU A 1 -1.17 -6.77 -25.77
C LEU A 1 -1.63 -7.05 -24.35
N THR A 2 -0.90 -7.85 -23.58
CA THR A 2 -1.28 -8.19 -22.19
C THR A 2 -0.16 -7.70 -21.29
N ALA A 3 -0.46 -6.76 -20.39
CA ALA A 3 0.49 -6.34 -19.38
C ALA A 3 0.65 -7.47 -18.35
N THR A 4 1.88 -7.82 -17.98
CA THR A 4 2.17 -8.83 -16.96
C THR A 4 3.13 -8.23 -15.93
N ASN A 5 2.87 -8.47 -14.64
CA ASN A 5 3.74 -8.12 -13.51
C ASN A 5 4.17 -6.65 -13.43
N LEU A 6 3.22 -5.72 -13.55
CA LEU A 6 3.49 -4.30 -13.33
C LEU A 6 3.78 -4.03 -11.85
N THR A 7 4.95 -3.44 -11.57
CA THR A 7 5.33 -3.00 -10.22
C THR A 7 5.10 -1.51 -9.98
N THR A 8 4.74 -0.76 -11.02
CA THR A 8 4.50 0.68 -10.98
C THR A 8 3.30 1.05 -11.85
N THR A 9 2.57 2.10 -11.47
CA THR A 9 1.47 2.67 -12.27
C THR A 9 1.96 2.99 -13.68
N THR A 10 1.33 2.36 -14.68
CA THR A 10 1.79 2.41 -16.07
C THR A 10 0.64 2.77 -17.00
N GLN A 11 0.93 3.60 -18.01
CA GLN A 11 -0.02 4.07 -18.99
C GLN A 11 0.23 3.43 -20.35
N TYR A 12 -0.83 2.95 -20.99
CA TYR A 12 -0.80 2.33 -22.31
C TYR A 12 -1.73 3.07 -23.26
N ARG A 13 -1.35 3.14 -24.53
CA ARG A 13 -2.23 3.59 -25.61
C ARG A 13 -1.97 2.79 -26.87
N ALA A 14 -2.99 2.61 -27.69
CA ALA A 14 -2.84 2.01 -29.00
C ALA A 14 -2.44 3.09 -30.01
N VAL A 15 -1.45 2.76 -30.83
CA VAL A 15 -1.10 3.50 -32.05
C VAL A 15 -1.37 2.56 -33.21
N VAL A 16 -2.25 2.98 -34.12
CA VAL A 16 -2.67 2.18 -35.27
C VAL A 16 -2.32 2.95 -36.53
N GLN A 17 -1.60 2.28 -37.43
CA GLN A 17 -1.30 2.79 -38.76
C GLN A 17 -1.79 1.79 -39.80
N SER A 18 -2.51 2.28 -40.81
CA SER A 18 -3.00 1.46 -41.91
C SER A 18 -2.48 2.00 -43.23
N GLY A 19 -1.51 1.30 -43.82
CA GLY A 19 -0.90 1.68 -45.09
C GLY A 19 -0.30 3.10 -45.05
N ALA A 20 -0.70 3.94 -46.02
CA ALA A 20 -0.22 5.32 -46.15
C ALA A 20 -0.97 6.32 -45.24
N CYS A 21 -1.97 5.89 -44.47
CA CYS A 21 -2.66 6.78 -43.54
C CYS A 21 -1.72 7.22 -42.42
N ALA A 22 -1.93 8.46 -41.95
CA ALA A 22 -1.28 8.95 -40.75
C ALA A 22 -1.65 8.07 -39.54
N GLU A 23 -0.73 7.95 -38.58
CA GLU A 23 -0.96 7.19 -37.37
C GLU A 23 -2.16 7.76 -36.59
N ALA A 24 -3.12 6.88 -36.28
CA ALA A 24 -4.21 7.18 -35.39
C ALA A 24 -3.86 6.69 -33.99
N THR A 25 -4.20 7.49 -32.99
CA THR A 25 -3.78 7.19 -31.61
C THR A 25 -4.97 7.18 -30.66
N SER A 26 -5.07 6.15 -29.82
CA SER A 26 -6.22 5.99 -28.91
C SER A 26 -6.12 6.88 -27.69
N THR A 27 -7.21 6.93 -26.91
CA THR A 27 -7.17 7.37 -25.52
C THR A 27 -6.22 6.50 -24.70
N THR A 28 -5.65 7.10 -23.65
CA THR A 28 -4.72 6.41 -22.75
C THR A 28 -5.52 5.59 -21.72
N ALA A 29 -5.09 4.35 -21.51
CA ALA A 29 -5.52 3.49 -20.42
C ALA A 29 -4.45 3.49 -19.31
N THR A 30 -4.86 3.75 -18.07
CA THR A 30 -3.97 3.76 -16.91
C THR A 30 -4.20 2.53 -16.06
N ILE A 31 -3.13 1.79 -15.77
CA ILE A 31 -3.14 0.71 -14.78
C ILE A 31 -2.47 1.25 -13.53
N THR A 32 -3.25 1.44 -12.47
CA THR A 32 -2.76 1.85 -11.15
C THR A 32 -2.31 0.63 -10.37
N VAL A 33 -1.11 0.70 -9.79
CA VAL A 33 -0.58 -0.35 -8.91
C VAL A 33 -0.37 0.28 -7.54
N ASP A 34 -1.11 -0.20 -6.55
CA ASP A 34 -0.92 0.23 -5.16
C ASP A 34 0.35 -0.40 -4.59
N PRO A 35 1.16 0.36 -3.83
CA PRO A 35 2.36 -0.18 -3.21
C PRO A 35 2.00 -1.21 -2.14
N THR A 36 2.92 -2.14 -1.88
CA THR A 36 2.78 -3.08 -0.76
C THR A 36 2.72 -2.31 0.55
N SER A 37 1.70 -2.61 1.37
CA SER A 37 1.55 -1.99 2.69
C SER A 37 2.71 -2.37 3.61
N VAL A 38 3.18 -1.39 4.39
CA VAL A 38 4.23 -1.56 5.39
C VAL A 38 3.72 -0.97 6.70
N GLY A 39 3.79 -1.73 7.80
CA GLY A 39 3.28 -1.31 9.10
C GLY A 39 4.09 -0.21 9.79
N GLY A 40 5.27 0.15 9.27
CA GLY A 40 6.14 1.18 9.82
C GLY A 40 6.83 0.79 11.13
N SER A 41 7.19 1.78 11.93
CA SER A 41 7.85 1.62 13.24
C SER A 41 7.26 2.56 14.28
N ILE A 42 7.11 2.04 15.51
CA ILE A 42 6.59 2.79 16.66
C ILE A 42 7.72 3.33 17.52
N ALA A 43 7.64 4.61 17.83
CA ALA A 43 8.49 5.29 18.81
C ALA A 43 7.67 5.78 20.01
N GLY A 44 8.35 6.06 21.13
CA GLY A 44 7.72 6.56 22.35
C GLY A 44 7.18 5.47 23.28
N SER A 45 7.54 4.20 23.03
CA SER A 45 7.27 3.12 23.97
C SER A 45 8.06 3.34 25.26
N THR A 46 7.39 3.19 26.39
CA THR A 46 8.01 3.25 27.72
C THR A 46 7.23 2.36 28.67
N ASN A 47 7.91 1.87 29.70
CA ASN A 47 7.28 1.11 30.77
C ASN A 47 6.49 2.08 31.64
N VAL A 48 5.17 1.91 31.66
CA VAL A 48 4.28 2.69 32.52
C VAL A 48 3.85 1.90 33.74
N CYS A 49 3.72 2.57 34.88
CA CYS A 49 3.17 1.99 36.10
C CYS A 49 1.64 1.98 36.03
N THR A 50 1.02 1.01 36.71
CA THR A 50 -0.45 0.93 36.84
C THR A 50 -1.02 2.26 37.34
N GLY A 51 -1.91 2.88 36.54
CA GLY A 51 -2.54 4.16 36.86
C GLY A 51 -1.98 5.36 36.09
N THR A 52 -0.84 5.23 35.40
CA THR A 52 -0.38 6.19 34.39
C THR A 52 -0.43 5.50 33.04
N ASN A 53 -1.40 5.84 32.19
CA ASN A 53 -1.59 5.19 30.89
C ASN A 53 -1.48 6.16 29.71
N SER A 54 -0.92 7.36 29.91
CA SER A 54 -0.84 8.38 28.86
C SER A 54 0.60 8.52 28.36
N THR A 55 0.99 7.65 27.44
CA THR A 55 2.23 7.80 26.66
C THR A 55 1.85 7.87 25.20
N THR A 56 2.27 8.92 24.51
CA THR A 56 2.01 9.08 23.09
C THR A 56 2.92 8.16 22.30
N LEU A 57 2.32 7.24 21.55
CA LEU A 57 3.01 6.45 20.54
C LEU A 57 3.00 7.22 19.22
N THR A 58 4.15 7.27 18.56
CA THR A 58 4.30 7.91 17.25
C THR A 58 4.63 6.85 16.21
N LEU A 59 3.80 6.75 15.17
CA LEU A 59 4.06 5.92 13.99
C LEU A 59 4.85 6.70 12.95
N SER A 60 5.77 6.01 12.29
CA SER A 60 6.46 6.55 11.12
C SER A 60 6.88 5.44 10.16
N GLY A 61 7.04 5.78 8.88
CA GLY A 61 7.56 4.87 7.86
C GLY A 61 6.54 3.84 7.35
N GLU A 62 5.26 4.07 7.63
CA GLU A 62 4.15 3.28 7.12
C GLU A 62 3.87 3.56 5.63
N THR A 63 3.32 2.57 4.93
CA THR A 63 2.86 2.71 3.54
C THR A 63 1.41 2.28 3.46
N GLY A 64 0.57 3.15 2.90
CA GLY A 64 -0.88 2.97 2.81
C GLY A 64 -1.64 3.67 3.93
N ASN A 65 -2.94 3.41 4.00
CA ASN A 65 -3.82 4.00 5.01
C ASN A 65 -3.87 3.13 6.26
N ILE A 66 -3.85 3.76 7.43
CA ILE A 66 -4.04 3.07 8.72
C ILE A 66 -5.52 2.74 8.89
N ILE A 67 -5.87 1.46 8.94
CA ILE A 67 -7.25 0.99 9.14
C ILE A 67 -7.55 0.81 10.63
N ARG A 68 -6.61 0.22 11.37
CA ARG A 68 -6.72 -0.01 12.82
C ARG A 68 -5.35 -0.16 13.47
N TRP A 69 -5.35 -0.11 14.80
CA TRP A 69 -4.21 -0.36 15.66
C TRP A 69 -4.37 -1.71 16.35
N GLU A 70 -3.29 -2.49 16.40
CA GLU A 70 -3.27 -3.80 17.02
C GLU A 70 -2.09 -3.90 18.00
N SER A 71 -2.25 -4.72 19.02
CA SER A 71 -1.21 -5.01 20.00
C SER A 71 -1.22 -6.48 20.35
N SER A 72 -0.05 -7.09 20.47
CA SER A 72 0.10 -8.47 20.90
C SER A 72 1.29 -8.60 21.84
N THR A 73 1.18 -9.53 22.79
CA THR A 73 2.28 -9.94 23.68
C THR A 73 3.05 -11.15 23.17
N ASP A 74 2.56 -11.79 22.11
CA ASP A 74 3.04 -13.05 21.54
C ASP A 74 3.38 -12.94 20.04
N ASN A 75 3.58 -11.72 19.53
CA ASN A 75 3.88 -11.45 18.13
C ASN A 75 2.84 -12.04 17.15
N PHE A 76 1.56 -11.97 17.56
CA PHE A 76 0.38 -12.42 16.82
C PHE A 76 0.41 -13.92 16.47
N THR A 77 1.17 -14.75 17.20
CA THR A 77 1.28 -16.18 16.89
C THR A 77 -0.01 -16.97 17.09
N THR A 78 -0.88 -16.50 17.99
CA THR A 78 -2.18 -17.11 18.28
C THR A 78 -3.36 -16.29 17.75
N ASP A 79 -3.08 -15.20 17.03
CA ASP A 79 -4.12 -14.32 16.53
C ASP A 79 -4.85 -14.95 15.33
N THR A 80 -6.18 -14.89 15.38
CA THR A 80 -7.07 -15.37 14.32
C THR A 80 -7.76 -14.23 13.59
N ASP A 81 -7.39 -12.97 13.88
CA ASP A 81 -7.97 -11.80 13.21
C ASP A 81 -7.59 -11.79 11.72
N THR A 82 -8.54 -12.18 10.89
CA THR A 82 -8.45 -12.01 9.44
C THR A 82 -8.81 -10.57 9.11
N ILE A 83 -7.81 -9.77 8.72
CA ILE A 83 -8.03 -8.46 8.11
C ILE A 83 -8.99 -8.65 6.90
N PRO A 84 -10.16 -7.98 6.88
CA PRO A 84 -11.12 -8.10 5.77
C PRO A 84 -10.62 -7.47 4.46
#